data_AF-D6WMG8-F1
#
_entry.id   AF-D6WMG8-F1
#
_cell.length_a   1.000
_cell.length_b   1.000
_cell.length_c   1.000
_cell.angle_alpha   90.00
_cell.angle_beta   90.00
_cell.angle_gamma   90.00
#
_symmetry.space_group_name_H-M   'P 1'
#
loop_
_entity.id
_entity.type
_entity.pdbx_description
1 polymer ?
#
loop_
_entity_poly.entity_id
_entity_poly.type
_entity_poly.pdbx_seq_one_letter_code
_entity_poly.pdbx_strand_id
1 'polypeptide(L)'
;MSKYYYLDVSLRLHDNTAYEVITDAYFKKHIVDAVSALFGESAACVDIDVLRYNLAIKRGILRVPSEYYVKIRSSLTLCGSYNNISCSYKIHKTSPILLNLQGPQGKDIVIFATPEDHKVPSTVTLPEPDPQPGLILPNGDINWNCPCLGGMATGPCGVEFRNAFSCFHYSEAEPKGSDCYELFKTMQNCMQKYPTLYNKDLADDDDFSSMDSGDKSAAPSSEGAPKSDKKS
;
A
#
# COMPACT_ATOMS: atom_id res chain seq x y z
N MET A 1 -25.89 -20.04 -13.25
CA MET A 1 -24.63 -20.32 -12.53
C MET A 1 -24.80 -19.90 -11.07
N SER A 2 -24.21 -20.62 -10.12
CA SER A 2 -24.24 -20.20 -8.71
C SER A 2 -23.48 -18.89 -8.53
N LYS A 3 -24.05 -17.95 -7.78
CA LYS A 3 -23.41 -16.65 -7.49
C LYS A 3 -22.20 -16.78 -6.57
N TYR A 4 -22.18 -17.84 -5.75
CA TYR A 4 -21.13 -18.10 -4.78
C TYR A 4 -20.54 -19.49 -4.96
N TYR A 5 -19.29 -19.63 -4.51
CA TYR A 5 -18.57 -20.87 -4.29
C TYR A 5 -18.19 -20.98 -2.83
N TYR A 6 -18.24 -22.20 -2.31
CA TYR A 6 -17.88 -22.51 -0.95
C TYR A 6 -16.61 -23.36 -0.95
N LEU A 7 -15.64 -22.97 -0.12
CA LEU A 7 -14.36 -23.67 0.02
C LEU A 7 -14.17 -24.09 1.47
N ASP A 8 -13.85 -25.35 1.68
CA ASP A 8 -13.42 -25.87 2.96
C ASP A 8 -11.88 -25.95 2.97
N VAL A 9 -11.28 -25.20 3.88
CA VAL A 9 -9.85 -24.92 3.92
C VAL A 9 -9.31 -25.13 5.33
N SER A 10 -8.12 -25.72 5.44
CA SER A 10 -7.35 -25.78 6.68
C SER A 10 -6.00 -25.09 6.53
N LEU A 11 -5.59 -24.38 7.58
CA LEU A 11 -4.30 -23.71 7.66
C LEU A 11 -3.32 -24.54 8.49
N ARG A 12 -2.14 -24.81 7.92
CA ARG A 12 -1.02 -25.46 8.61
C ARG A 12 0.12 -24.47 8.75
N LEU A 13 0.68 -24.36 9.95
CA LEU A 13 1.87 -23.55 10.24
C LEU A 13 3.02 -24.49 10.58
N HIS A 14 4.24 -24.15 10.14
CA HIS A 14 5.42 -24.99 10.30
C HIS A 14 6.03 -24.87 11.71
N ASP A 15 6.06 -23.67 12.27
CA ASP A 15 6.50 -23.47 13.65
C ASP A 15 5.35 -23.76 14.61
N ASN A 16 5.56 -24.82 15.40
CA ASN A 16 4.65 -25.28 16.45
C ASN A 16 4.86 -24.52 17.77
N THR A 17 5.68 -23.47 17.74
CA THR A 17 5.97 -22.60 18.88
C THR A 17 4.90 -21.52 18.99
N ALA A 18 4.17 -21.61 20.10
CA ALA A 18 3.07 -20.76 20.55
C ALA A 18 1.72 -21.04 19.89
N TYR A 19 0.84 -21.61 20.72
CA TYR A 19 -0.55 -21.25 21.00
C TYR A 19 -1.02 -19.81 20.66
N GLU A 20 -0.60 -19.21 19.55
CA GLU A 20 -1.34 -18.07 19.00
C GLU A 20 -2.71 -18.60 18.60
N VAL A 21 -3.69 -18.20 19.38
CA VAL A 21 -5.09 -18.42 19.12
C VAL A 21 -5.41 -17.62 17.86
N ILE A 22 -5.20 -18.21 16.69
CA ILE A 22 -5.62 -17.63 15.42
C ILE A 22 -7.14 -17.60 15.48
N THR A 23 -7.71 -16.45 15.82
CA THR A 23 -9.14 -16.21 15.80
C THR A 23 -9.63 -16.18 14.36
N ASP A 24 -10.95 -16.26 14.20
CA ASP A 24 -11.63 -16.08 12.92
C ASP A 24 -11.27 -14.76 12.22
N ALA A 25 -11.08 -13.67 12.98
CA ALA A 25 -10.65 -12.38 12.47
C ALA A 25 -9.24 -12.43 11.85
N TYR A 26 -8.26 -13.02 12.55
CA TYR A 26 -6.90 -13.19 12.02
C TYR A 26 -6.88 -14.12 10.80
N PHE A 27 -7.69 -15.18 10.83
CA PHE A 27 -7.85 -16.08 9.70
C PHE A 27 -8.39 -15.35 8.46
N LYS A 28 -9.43 -14.51 8.62
CA LYS A 28 -9.98 -13.69 7.53
C LYS A 28 -8.95 -12.68 7.01
N LYS A 29 -8.27 -11.96 7.91
CA LYS A 29 -7.23 -11.00 7.54
C LYS A 29 -6.13 -11.67 6.72
N HIS A 30 -5.64 -12.83 7.16
CA HIS A 30 -4.58 -13.52 6.44
C HIS A 30 -4.99 -13.95 5.03
N ILE A 31 -6.25 -14.36 4.83
CA ILE A 31 -6.77 -14.71 3.51
C ILE A 31 -6.78 -13.47 2.60
N VAL A 32 -7.23 -12.32 3.12
CA VAL A 32 -7.24 -11.06 2.38
C VAL A 32 -5.81 -10.64 2.03
N ASP A 33 -4.87 -10.73 2.98
CA ASP A 33 -3.46 -10.41 2.77
C ASP A 33 -2.84 -11.34 1.70
N ALA A 34 -3.12 -12.64 1.74
CA ALA A 34 -2.64 -13.60 0.75
C ALA A 34 -3.18 -13.32 -0.66
N VAL A 35 -4.42 -12.85 -0.77
CA VAL A 35 -5.02 -12.45 -2.05
C VAL A 35 -4.39 -11.15 -2.56
N SER A 36 -4.19 -10.18 -1.66
CA SER A 36 -3.55 -8.89 -1.96
C SER A 36 -2.10 -9.06 -2.42
N ALA A 37 -1.37 -9.99 -1.80
CA ALA A 37 0.02 -10.27 -2.14
C ALA A 37 0.19 -10.83 -3.57
N LEU A 38 -0.79 -11.62 -4.06
CA LEU A 38 -0.69 -12.24 -5.39
C LEU A 38 -1.36 -11.42 -6.50
N PHE A 39 -2.46 -10.73 -6.20
CA PHE A 39 -3.27 -10.04 -7.21
C PHE A 39 -3.42 -8.53 -6.99
N GLY A 40 -2.76 -7.96 -5.98
CA GLY A 40 -2.85 -6.54 -5.63
C GLY A 40 -4.14 -6.16 -4.89
N GLU A 41 -4.26 -4.87 -4.56
CA GLU A 41 -5.35 -4.33 -3.73
C GLU A 41 -6.75 -4.52 -4.35
N SER A 42 -6.86 -4.60 -5.67
CA SER A 42 -8.14 -4.81 -6.36
C SER A 42 -8.78 -6.17 -6.05
N ALA A 43 -7.99 -7.16 -5.64
CA ALA A 43 -8.49 -8.47 -5.24
C ALA A 43 -8.75 -8.56 -3.72
N ALA A 44 -8.23 -7.61 -2.93
CA ALA A 44 -8.44 -7.50 -1.49
C ALA A 44 -9.84 -7.00 -1.12
N CYS A 45 -10.44 -6.17 -1.99
CA CYS A 45 -11.78 -5.62 -1.83
C CYS A 45 -12.90 -6.65 -2.03
N VAL A 46 -12.56 -7.89 -2.39
CA VAL A 46 -13.55 -8.95 -2.59
C VAL A 46 -14.20 -9.33 -1.26
N ASP A 47 -15.52 -9.35 -1.23
CA ASP A 47 -16.29 -9.82 -0.08
C ASP A 47 -16.09 -11.33 0.14
N ILE A 48 -15.14 -11.66 1.03
CA ILE A 48 -14.86 -13.02 1.48
C ILE A 48 -15.50 -13.22 2.86
N ASP A 49 -16.44 -14.14 2.94
CA ASP A 49 -17.08 -14.48 4.21
C ASP A 49 -16.51 -15.77 4.78
N VAL A 50 -16.10 -15.73 6.04
CA VAL A 50 -15.79 -16.92 6.83
C VAL A 50 -17.09 -17.35 7.50
N LEU A 51 -17.75 -18.39 6.97
CA LEU A 51 -19.03 -18.85 7.49
C LEU A 51 -18.88 -19.52 8.86
N ARG A 52 -17.84 -20.34 8.99
CA ARG A 52 -17.53 -21.10 10.20
C ARG A 52 -16.03 -21.32 10.25
N TYR A 53 -15.46 -21.21 11.44
CA TYR A 53 -14.05 -21.45 11.68
C TYR A 53 -13.86 -22.19 13.00
N ASN A 54 -13.00 -23.20 13.00
CA ASN A 54 -12.65 -23.96 14.17
C ASN A 54 -11.20 -23.66 14.56
N LEU A 55 -11.01 -23.08 15.75
CA LEU A 55 -9.71 -22.63 16.25
C LEU A 55 -8.75 -23.79 16.52
N ALA A 56 -9.25 -24.93 17.00
CA ALA A 56 -8.42 -26.07 17.41
C ALA A 56 -7.72 -26.72 16.21
N ILE A 57 -8.41 -26.79 15.07
CA ILE A 57 -7.90 -27.43 13.85
C ILE A 57 -7.55 -26.43 12.74
N LYS A 58 -7.74 -25.13 12.98
CA LYS A 58 -7.49 -24.04 12.02
C LYS A 58 -8.16 -24.29 10.67
N ARG A 59 -9.39 -24.83 10.68
CA ARG A 59 -10.20 -25.17 9.49
C ARG A 59 -11.43 -24.30 9.44
N GLY A 60 -11.73 -23.76 8.27
CA GLY A 60 -12.89 -22.90 8.06
C GLY A 60 -13.55 -23.11 6.71
N ILE A 61 -14.81 -22.69 6.64
CA ILE A 61 -15.59 -22.67 5.40
C ILE A 61 -15.69 -21.22 4.91
N LEU A 62 -15.20 -20.98 3.70
CA LEU A 62 -15.24 -19.69 3.04
C LEU A 62 -16.38 -19.66 2.03
N ARG A 63 -17.10 -18.53 1.97
CA ARG A 63 -18.01 -18.18 0.88
C ARG A 63 -17.35 -17.09 0.05
N VAL A 64 -17.27 -17.32 -1.25
CA VAL A 64 -16.57 -16.47 -2.21
C VAL A 64 -17.45 -16.25 -3.44
N PRO A 65 -17.51 -15.06 -4.03
CA PRO A 65 -18.17 -14.84 -5.33
C PRO A 65 -17.55 -15.72 -6.42
N SER A 66 -18.37 -16.30 -7.31
CA SER A 66 -17.88 -17.23 -8.35
C SER A 66 -16.83 -16.62 -9.28
N GLU A 67 -16.89 -15.30 -9.51
CA GLU A 67 -15.92 -14.54 -10.32
C GLU A 67 -14.50 -14.55 -9.75
N TYR A 68 -14.36 -14.61 -8.43
CA TYR A 68 -13.07 -14.53 -7.72
C TYR A 68 -12.59 -15.87 -7.19
N TYR A 69 -13.39 -16.93 -7.31
CA TYR A 69 -13.07 -18.29 -6.84
C TYR A 69 -11.68 -18.77 -7.27
N VAL A 70 -11.35 -18.59 -8.55
CA VAL A 70 -10.07 -19.08 -9.11
C VAL A 70 -8.89 -18.32 -8.49
N LYS A 71 -9.01 -16.98 -8.38
CA LYS A 71 -7.99 -16.10 -7.78
C LYS A 71 -7.73 -16.50 -6.34
N ILE A 72 -8.78 -16.63 -5.53
CA ILE A 72 -8.64 -17.02 -4.12
C ILE A 72 -8.03 -18.41 -4.00
N ARG A 73 -8.45 -19.38 -4.82
CA ARG A 73 -7.89 -20.73 -4.79
C ARG A 73 -6.38 -20.72 -5.07
N SER A 74 -5.94 -19.97 -6.09
CA SER A 74 -4.51 -19.82 -6.39
C SER A 74 -3.75 -19.11 -5.28
N SER A 75 -4.29 -18.01 -4.73
CA SER A 75 -3.66 -17.25 -3.64
C SER A 75 -3.45 -18.10 -2.40
N LEU A 76 -4.48 -18.85 -1.97
CA LEU A 76 -4.37 -19.73 -0.82
C LEU A 76 -3.35 -20.85 -1.05
N THR A 77 -3.32 -21.42 -2.25
CA THR A 77 -2.39 -22.51 -2.59
C THR A 77 -0.94 -22.03 -2.62
N LEU A 78 -0.68 -20.79 -3.04
CA LEU A 78 0.66 -20.21 -3.16
C LEU A 78 1.11 -19.43 -1.91
N CYS A 79 0.21 -19.17 -0.97
CA CYS A 79 0.52 -18.50 0.29
C CYS A 79 1.52 -19.34 1.10
N GLY A 80 2.74 -18.82 1.25
CA GLY A 80 3.85 -19.52 1.91
C GLY A 80 4.25 -18.94 3.27
N SER A 81 3.72 -17.77 3.66
CA SER A 81 4.13 -17.08 4.88
C SER A 81 3.00 -16.28 5.53
N TYR A 82 2.86 -16.42 6.85
CA TYR A 82 2.01 -15.61 7.72
C TYR A 82 2.87 -15.00 8.83
N ASN A 83 2.96 -13.67 8.95
CA ASN A 83 3.78 -13.01 9.97
C ASN A 83 5.22 -13.57 10.09
N ASN A 84 5.88 -13.82 8.95
CA ASN A 84 7.19 -14.47 8.83
C ASN A 84 7.26 -15.95 9.25
N ILE A 85 6.13 -16.58 9.56
CA ILE A 85 6.02 -18.01 9.83
C ILE A 85 5.64 -18.72 8.54
N SER A 86 6.35 -19.80 8.19
CA SER A 86 6.01 -20.63 7.05
C SER A 86 4.62 -21.25 7.24
N CYS A 87 3.70 -20.97 6.32
CA CYS A 87 2.33 -21.45 6.36
C CYS A 87 1.93 -22.14 5.06
N SER A 88 0.96 -23.03 5.12
CA SER A 88 0.37 -23.67 3.94
C SER A 88 -1.13 -23.87 4.14
N TYR A 89 -1.91 -23.48 3.14
CA TYR A 89 -3.33 -23.80 3.11
C TYR A 89 -3.57 -25.12 2.39
N LYS A 90 -4.46 -25.94 2.97
CA LYS A 90 -4.97 -27.15 2.36
C LYS A 90 -6.46 -26.99 2.08
N ILE A 91 -6.81 -26.99 0.80
CA ILE A 91 -8.20 -27.01 0.35
C ILE A 91 -8.69 -28.46 0.37
N HIS A 92 -9.67 -28.75 1.24
CA HIS A 92 -10.26 -30.08 1.38
C HIS A 92 -11.31 -30.33 0.29
N LYS A 93 -12.23 -29.37 0.13
CA LYS A 93 -13.37 -29.51 -0.77
C LYS A 93 -13.81 -28.15 -1.26
N THR A 94 -14.33 -28.11 -2.48
CA THR A 94 -14.93 -26.91 -3.06
C THR A 94 -16.23 -27.27 -3.73
N SER A 95 -17.28 -26.50 -3.49
CA SER A 95 -18.60 -26.77 -4.05
C SER A 95 -19.36 -25.47 -4.30
N PRO A 96 -20.13 -25.36 -5.40
CA PRO A 96 -21.07 -24.25 -5.61
C PRO A 96 -22.30 -24.32 -4.67
N ILE A 97 -22.51 -25.45 -3.99
CA ILE A 97 -23.63 -25.71 -3.08
C ILE A 97 -23.08 -26.11 -1.72
N LEU A 98 -23.45 -25.38 -0.67
CA LEU A 98 -22.95 -25.62 0.69
C LEU A 98 -23.33 -27.03 1.22
N LEU A 99 -24.55 -27.49 0.95
CA LEU A 99 -24.99 -28.84 1.32
C LEU A 99 -24.10 -29.95 0.76
N ASN A 100 -23.52 -29.73 -0.42
CA ASN A 100 -22.61 -30.69 -1.05
C ASN A 100 -21.21 -30.67 -0.42
N LEU A 101 -20.90 -29.74 0.50
CA LEU A 101 -19.68 -29.82 1.30
C LEU A 101 -19.78 -30.89 2.39
N GLN A 102 -20.96 -31.16 2.95
CA GLN A 102 -21.19 -32.32 3.84
C GLN A 102 -21.04 -33.63 3.03
N GLY A 103 -19.90 -34.31 3.16
CA GLY A 103 -19.67 -35.64 2.59
C GLY A 103 -19.64 -36.75 3.66
N PRO A 104 -20.01 -38.00 3.35
CA PRO A 104 -20.09 -39.09 4.33
C PRO A 104 -18.76 -39.80 4.62
N GLN A 105 -17.60 -39.21 4.32
CA GLN A 105 -16.31 -39.91 4.36
C GLN A 105 -15.47 -39.50 5.58
N GLY A 106 -15.94 -39.87 6.78
CA GLY A 106 -15.13 -40.18 7.98
C GLY A 106 -14.07 -39.20 8.53
N LYS A 107 -13.90 -38.00 7.96
CA LYS A 107 -12.95 -36.96 8.41
C LYS A 107 -13.55 -35.55 8.42
N ASP A 108 -14.87 -35.45 8.23
CA ASP A 108 -15.60 -34.19 8.16
C ASP A 108 -16.32 -33.91 9.47
N ILE A 109 -16.01 -32.75 10.04
CA ILE A 109 -16.73 -32.22 11.20
C ILE A 109 -18.01 -31.60 10.65
N VAL A 110 -19.17 -32.07 11.13
CA VAL A 110 -20.47 -31.53 10.76
C VAL A 110 -20.58 -30.10 11.25
N ILE A 111 -20.46 -29.17 10.32
CA ILE A 111 -20.67 -27.76 10.56
C ILE A 111 -22.12 -27.42 10.20
N PHE A 112 -22.99 -27.31 11.21
CA PHE A 112 -24.36 -26.85 11.05
C PHE A 112 -24.36 -25.33 10.84
N ALA A 113 -24.42 -24.87 9.60
CA ALA A 113 -24.79 -23.49 9.28
C ALA A 113 -26.29 -23.48 9.02
N THR A 114 -27.05 -22.74 9.84
CA THR A 114 -28.51 -22.67 9.67
C THR A 114 -28.85 -21.56 8.67
N PRO A 115 -30.01 -21.62 7.99
CA PRO A 115 -30.41 -20.59 7.02
C PRO A 115 -30.52 -19.18 7.61
N GLU A 116 -30.57 -19.04 8.93
CA GLU A 116 -30.54 -17.77 9.67
C GLU A 116 -29.14 -17.15 9.68
N ASP A 117 -28.09 -17.96 9.89
CA ASP A 117 -26.68 -17.51 9.86
C ASP A 117 -26.26 -17.04 8.45
N HIS A 118 -26.94 -17.52 7.41
CA HIS A 118 -26.69 -17.14 6.02
C HIS A 118 -27.32 -15.81 5.60
N LYS A 119 -28.34 -15.34 6.33
CA LYS A 119 -29.08 -14.12 6.01
C LYS A 119 -28.43 -12.87 6.59
N VAL A 120 -27.60 -13.02 7.61
CA VAL A 120 -26.91 -11.90 8.26
C VAL A 120 -25.49 -11.82 7.70
N PRO A 121 -25.06 -10.67 7.16
CA PRO A 121 -23.65 -10.47 6.79
C PRO A 121 -22.77 -10.62 8.04
N SER A 122 -21.50 -10.99 7.84
CA SER A 122 -20.58 -11.25 8.94
C SER A 122 -20.43 -10.01 9.85
N THR A 123 -20.77 -10.13 11.14
CA THR A 123 -20.66 -9.09 12.18
C THR A 123 -19.21 -8.86 12.63
N VAL A 124 -18.25 -8.98 11.73
CA VAL A 124 -16.83 -8.77 12.05
C VAL A 124 -16.46 -7.39 11.52
N THR A 125 -16.50 -6.41 12.41
CA THR A 125 -15.90 -5.10 12.17
C THR A 125 -14.39 -5.28 12.22
N LEU A 126 -13.72 -5.08 11.09
CA LEU A 126 -12.27 -4.99 11.09
C LEU A 126 -11.88 -3.74 11.92
N PRO A 127 -10.91 -3.83 12.85
CA PRO A 127 -10.35 -2.64 13.45
C PRO A 127 -9.80 -1.74 12.33
N GLU A 128 -9.89 -0.43 12.52
CA GLU A 128 -9.36 0.53 11.55
C GLU A 128 -7.89 0.21 11.24
N PRO A 129 -7.47 0.28 9.96
CA PRO A 129 -6.09 0.03 9.60
C PRO A 129 -5.19 0.95 10.42
N ASP A 130 -4.18 0.37 11.07
CA ASP A 130 -3.19 1.13 11.82
C ASP A 130 -2.69 2.30 10.97
N PRO A 131 -2.58 3.51 11.54
CA PRO A 131 -2.17 4.69 10.80
C PRO A 131 -0.82 4.40 10.14
N GLN A 132 -0.80 4.41 8.81
CA GLN A 132 0.43 4.20 8.06
C GLN A 132 1.45 5.25 8.51
N PRO A 133 2.68 4.86 8.85
CA PRO A 133 3.68 5.80 9.35
C PRO A 133 3.87 6.93 8.34
N GLY A 134 3.59 8.16 8.76
CA GLY A 134 3.80 9.34 7.94
C GLY A 134 5.27 9.53 7.56
N LEU A 135 5.53 10.59 6.78
CA LEU A 135 6.88 10.91 6.35
C LEU A 135 7.83 11.19 7.52
N ILE A 136 7.28 11.69 8.62
CA ILE A 136 8.01 12.03 9.84
C ILE A 136 7.55 11.08 10.93
N LEU A 137 8.51 10.38 11.54
CA LEU A 137 8.26 9.50 12.67
C LEU A 137 7.95 10.35 13.92
N PRO A 138 7.30 9.77 14.95
CA PRO A 138 7.04 10.45 16.22
C PRO A 138 8.29 10.96 16.94
N ASN A 139 9.47 10.44 16.59
CA ASN A 139 10.76 10.84 17.14
C ASN A 139 11.40 12.05 16.41
N GLY A 140 10.79 12.55 15.33
CA GLY A 140 11.31 13.66 14.52
C GLY A 140 12.29 13.24 13.41
N ASP A 141 12.46 11.95 13.15
CA ASP A 141 13.28 11.44 12.04
C ASP A 141 12.44 11.24 10.76
N ILE A 142 13.10 11.37 9.61
CA ILE A 142 12.48 11.18 8.29
C ILE A 142 12.41 9.68 7.95
N ASN A 143 11.20 9.20 7.64
CA ASN A 143 10.95 7.84 7.15
C ASN A 143 11.33 7.70 5.67
N TRP A 144 12.56 7.28 5.38
CA TRP A 144 13.02 7.05 4.00
C TRP A 144 12.30 5.89 3.28
N ASN A 145 11.57 5.04 4.02
CA ASN A 145 10.81 3.93 3.47
C ASN A 145 9.35 4.31 3.14
N CYS A 146 8.97 5.59 3.32
CA CYS A 146 7.63 6.06 2.99
C CYS A 146 7.43 6.06 1.46
N PRO A 147 6.45 5.32 0.91
CA PRO A 147 6.19 5.28 -0.53
C PRO A 147 5.95 6.66 -1.16
N CYS A 148 5.51 7.65 -0.37
CA CYS A 148 5.24 9.02 -0.82
C CYS A 148 6.50 9.84 -1.16
N LEU A 149 7.68 9.44 -0.69
CA LEU A 149 8.93 10.19 -0.89
C LEU A 149 9.54 9.98 -2.30
N GLY A 150 8.79 9.36 -3.22
CA GLY A 150 9.00 9.49 -4.66
C GLY A 150 10.27 8.86 -5.22
N GLY A 151 10.82 7.81 -4.59
CA GLY A 151 11.95 7.03 -5.12
C GLY A 151 13.29 7.76 -5.27
N MET A 152 13.32 9.09 -5.16
CA MET A 152 14.50 9.93 -5.34
C MET A 152 15.57 9.64 -4.27
N ALA A 153 15.16 9.23 -3.07
CA ALA A 153 16.08 8.81 -2.01
C ALA A 153 16.80 7.48 -2.30
N THR A 154 16.32 6.67 -3.26
CA THR A 154 16.85 5.33 -3.53
C THR A 154 17.57 5.24 -4.89
N GLY A 155 17.86 6.38 -5.52
CA GLY A 155 18.57 6.48 -6.81
C GLY A 155 20.08 6.74 -6.69
N PRO A 156 20.79 6.84 -7.84
CA PRO A 156 22.23 7.16 -7.87
C PRO A 156 22.57 8.54 -7.26
N CYS A 157 21.58 9.43 -7.14
CA CYS A 157 21.69 10.74 -6.49
C CYS A 157 20.99 10.79 -5.12
N GLY A 158 20.59 9.64 -4.58
CA GLY A 158 19.78 9.56 -3.36
C GLY A 158 20.50 10.01 -2.09
N VAL A 159 21.83 9.95 -2.05
CA VAL A 159 22.61 10.46 -0.91
C VAL A 159 22.53 11.99 -0.84
N GLU A 160 22.70 12.67 -1.96
CA GLU A 160 22.56 14.13 -2.04
C GLU A 160 21.13 14.58 -1.75
N PHE A 161 20.14 13.83 -2.25
CA PHE A 161 18.73 14.07 -1.94
C PHE A 161 18.43 13.93 -0.45
N ARG A 162 18.94 12.87 0.20
CA ARG A 162 18.77 12.67 1.64
C ARG A 162 19.37 13.82 2.45
N ASN A 163 20.56 14.28 2.08
CA ASN A 163 21.23 15.38 2.76
C ASN A 163 20.49 16.71 2.59
N ALA A 164 20.09 17.05 1.36
CA ALA A 164 19.34 18.27 1.07
C ALA A 164 17.97 18.27 1.77
N PHE A 165 17.24 17.15 1.70
CA PHE A 165 15.91 17.03 2.31
C PHE A 165 15.96 17.01 3.85
N SER A 166 16.99 16.40 4.44
CA SER A 166 17.22 16.47 5.89
C SER A 166 17.49 17.90 6.34
N CYS A 167 18.35 18.63 5.60
CA CYS A 167 18.62 20.02 5.89
C CYS A 167 17.35 20.89 5.74
N PHE A 168 16.54 20.67 4.70
CA PHE A 168 15.27 21.36 4.53
C PHE A 168 14.28 21.10 5.68
N HIS A 169 14.21 19.86 6.17
CA HIS A 169 13.31 19.50 7.26
C HIS A 169 13.73 20.10 8.61
N TYR A 170 15.03 20.10 8.90
CA TYR A 170 15.58 20.63 10.16
C TYR A 170 15.91 22.14 10.11
N SER A 171 15.87 22.77 8.94
CA SER A 171 16.13 24.20 8.78
C SER A 171 15.04 25.03 9.46
N GLU A 172 15.46 26.01 10.26
CA GLU A 172 14.58 27.00 10.90
C GLU A 172 14.50 28.31 10.11
N ALA A 173 15.17 28.39 8.96
CA ALA A 173 15.17 29.58 8.12
C ALA A 173 13.81 29.81 7.43
N GLU A 174 13.51 31.07 7.13
CA GLU A 174 12.28 31.52 6.49
C GLU A 174 12.66 32.25 5.19
N PRO A 175 12.50 31.65 4.00
CA PRO A 175 11.84 30.38 3.67
C PRO A 175 12.67 29.12 4.02
N LYS A 176 11.97 28.03 4.34
CA LYS A 176 12.58 26.75 4.74
C LYS A 176 13.65 26.29 3.75
N GLY A 177 14.83 25.93 4.24
CA GLY A 177 15.94 25.43 3.45
C GLY A 177 16.70 26.48 2.63
N SER A 178 16.51 27.78 2.87
CA SER A 178 17.34 28.83 2.26
C SER A 178 18.83 28.72 2.64
N ASP A 179 19.11 28.20 3.82
CA ASP A 179 20.44 27.86 4.35
C ASP A 179 21.03 26.57 3.73
N CYS A 180 20.20 25.75 3.10
CA CYS A 180 20.56 24.46 2.52
C CYS A 180 20.76 24.50 0.99
N TYR A 181 20.80 25.70 0.40
CA TYR A 181 20.82 25.89 -1.06
C TYR A 181 21.96 25.12 -1.75
N GLU A 182 23.15 25.08 -1.16
CA GLU A 182 24.30 24.38 -1.73
C GLU A 182 24.10 22.85 -1.78
N LEU A 183 23.36 22.28 -0.82
CA LEU A 183 23.03 20.85 -0.83
C LEU A 183 22.00 20.54 -1.93
N PHE A 184 21.00 21.40 -2.12
CA PHE A 184 20.06 21.29 -3.23
C PHE A 184 20.73 21.44 -4.59
N LYS A 185 21.69 22.36 -4.71
CA LYS A 185 22.48 22.55 -5.93
C LYS A 185 23.34 21.31 -6.23
N THR A 186 23.94 20.70 -5.23
CA THR A 186 24.72 19.46 -5.37
C THR A 186 23.84 18.30 -5.84
N MET A 187 22.65 18.16 -5.27
CA MET A 187 21.64 17.20 -5.71
C MET A 187 21.21 17.44 -7.17
N GLN A 188 20.90 18.69 -7.54
CA GLN A 188 20.49 19.05 -8.91
C GLN A 188 21.60 18.76 -9.93
N ASN A 189 22.85 19.07 -9.58
CA ASN A 189 24.03 18.75 -10.40
C ASN A 189 24.20 17.24 -10.60
N CYS A 190 23.83 16.43 -9.61
CA CYS A 190 23.83 14.98 -9.74
C CYS A 190 22.72 14.52 -10.69
N MET A 191 21.49 15.03 -10.54
CA MET A 191 20.35 14.64 -11.38
C MET A 191 20.55 15.00 -12.86
N GLN A 192 21.20 16.13 -13.15
CA GLN A 192 21.57 16.54 -14.51
C GLN A 192 22.51 15.55 -15.22
N LYS A 193 23.30 14.78 -14.48
CA LYS A 193 24.18 13.74 -15.05
C LYS A 193 23.41 12.48 -15.46
N TYR A 194 22.19 12.32 -14.99
CA TYR A 194 21.35 11.14 -15.25
C TYR A 194 19.99 11.55 -15.87
N PRO A 195 20.00 12.22 -17.05
CA PRO A 195 18.78 12.73 -17.67
C PRO A 195 17.78 11.63 -18.02
N THR A 196 18.24 10.42 -18.35
CA THR A 196 17.36 9.28 -18.68
C THR A 196 16.60 8.70 -17.48
N LEU A 197 17.04 8.97 -16.26
CA LEU A 197 16.41 8.47 -15.02
C LEU A 197 15.54 9.54 -14.36
N TYR A 198 15.93 10.82 -14.45
CA TYR A 198 15.25 11.92 -13.75
C TYR A 198 14.49 12.90 -14.67
N ASN A 199 14.69 12.86 -16.00
CA ASN A 199 13.89 13.65 -16.97
C ASN A 199 12.88 12.77 -17.74
N LYS A 200 12.44 11.66 -17.15
CA LYS A 200 11.51 10.73 -17.83
C LYS A 200 10.15 11.36 -18.12
N ASP A 201 9.80 12.46 -17.45
CA ASP A 201 8.57 13.23 -17.68
C ASP A 201 8.65 14.20 -18.87
N LEU A 202 9.76 14.27 -19.60
CA LEU A 202 9.90 15.09 -20.82
C LEU A 202 9.90 14.27 -22.12
N ALA A 203 9.78 12.94 -22.05
CA ALA A 203 9.88 12.07 -23.22
C ALA A 203 8.57 11.38 -23.64
N ASP A 204 7.49 11.48 -22.85
CA ASP A 204 6.21 10.82 -23.14
C ASP A 204 4.99 11.76 -23.20
N ASP A 205 5.15 13.08 -23.06
CA ASP A 205 4.04 14.04 -23.23
C ASP A 205 4.44 15.28 -24.05
N ASP A 206 4.07 15.27 -25.33
CA ASP A 206 3.88 16.46 -26.17
C ASP A 206 2.72 17.32 -25.61
N ASP A 207 2.87 18.02 -24.48
CA ASP A 207 2.02 19.17 -24.09
C ASP A 207 2.56 20.03 -22.93
N PHE A 208 3.65 20.78 -23.13
CA PHE A 208 3.75 22.14 -22.54
C PHE A 208 4.84 22.98 -23.22
N SER A 209 4.58 23.37 -24.47
CA SER A 209 5.30 24.48 -25.12
C SER A 209 4.45 25.75 -25.04
N SER A 210 4.58 26.49 -23.94
CA SER A 210 4.26 27.92 -23.91
C SER A 210 4.99 28.60 -22.77
N MET A 211 6.21 29.02 -23.07
CA MET A 211 6.82 30.27 -22.60
C MET A 211 8.07 30.53 -23.46
N ASP A 212 7.84 30.79 -24.75
CA ASP A 212 8.81 31.45 -25.61
C ASP A 212 8.73 32.97 -25.38
N SER A 213 9.88 33.51 -24.97
CA SER A 213 10.48 34.79 -25.35
C SER A 213 9.62 36.05 -25.46
N GLY A 214 9.93 37.00 -24.58
CA GLY A 214 9.64 38.42 -24.73
C GLY A 214 10.72 39.25 -24.06
N ASP A 215 11.88 39.36 -24.72
CA ASP A 215 12.93 40.33 -24.42
C ASP A 215 12.37 41.76 -24.29
N LYS A 216 12.76 42.45 -23.21
CA LYS A 216 13.21 43.85 -23.29
C LYS A 216 14.04 44.20 -22.07
N SER A 217 15.35 44.19 -22.29
CA SER A 217 16.31 44.93 -21.48
C SER A 217 16.14 46.43 -21.71
N ALA A 218 15.95 47.19 -20.63
CA ALA A 218 16.40 48.58 -20.49
C ALA A 218 16.56 48.91 -18.99
N ALA A 219 17.79 48.78 -18.49
CA ALA A 219 18.26 49.38 -17.23
C ALA A 219 18.60 50.88 -17.47
N PRO A 220 19.05 51.73 -16.50
CA PRO A 220 19.46 51.48 -15.10
C PRO A 220 18.99 52.57 -14.08
N SER A 221 19.58 52.56 -12.88
CA SER A 221 19.32 53.42 -11.71
C SER A 221 19.98 54.83 -11.73
N SER A 222 19.39 55.71 -10.90
CA SER A 222 19.96 56.86 -10.13
C SER A 222 19.90 58.30 -10.68
N GLU A 223 19.33 59.20 -9.86
CA GLU A 223 19.74 60.57 -9.44
C GLU A 223 18.47 61.26 -8.83
N GLY A 224 18.45 61.92 -7.67
CA GLY A 224 19.33 62.99 -7.20
C GLY A 224 18.74 64.37 -7.54
N ALA A 225 17.94 64.99 -6.65
CA ALA A 225 17.39 66.36 -6.73
C ALA A 225 18.51 67.44 -6.90
N PRO A 226 18.28 68.76 -7.25
CA PRO A 226 17.17 69.64 -6.81
C PRO A 226 16.79 70.88 -7.69
N LYS A 227 15.87 71.73 -7.17
CA LYS A 227 15.58 73.19 -7.44
C LYS A 227 14.88 73.58 -8.76
N SER A 228 14.12 74.67 -8.89
CA SER A 228 13.24 75.52 -8.06
C SER A 228 12.61 76.58 -9.01
N ASP A 229 11.51 77.21 -8.58
CA ASP A 229 10.94 78.51 -9.05
C ASP A 229 10.11 78.56 -10.36
N LYS A 230 8.79 78.85 -10.29
CA LYS A 230 8.10 80.18 -10.30
C LYS A 230 7.98 80.74 -11.74
N LYS A 231 6.82 81.15 -12.25
CA LYS A 231 5.94 82.21 -11.73
C LYS A 231 4.71 82.35 -12.65
N SER A 232 3.71 83.08 -12.15
CA SER A 232 2.74 83.88 -12.92
C SER A 232 3.20 84.34 -14.30
#